data_AF-A0AA97K8J4-F1
#
_entry.id   AF-A0AA97K8J4-F1
#
_cell.length_a   1.000
_cell.length_b   1.000
_cell.length_c   1.000
_cell.angle_alpha   90.00
_cell.angle_beta   90.00
_cell.angle_gamma   90.00
#
_symmetry.space_group_name_H-M   'P 1'
#
loop_
_entity.id
_entity.type
_entity.pdbx_description
1 polymer ?
#
loop_
_entity_poly.entity_id
_entity_poly.type
_entity_poly.pdbx_seq_one_letter_code
_entity_poly.pdbx_strand_id
1 'polypeptide(L)'
;MVVLSGFLANSLTYGVLRSLGILFEDLVEAFDASAAQVSWVTAIALATEQFASPIGTAASMRFGARPVVVAGGLLSFLGILGASFSTSLLQLYLTLGFLTGCGWALAFAPVMGTLARYFSSRRSLAMGLALTGNGLSSFALSPLLRLLAESLAWRGALLVTSALSLHLVVCGALLRPLVLRGDQLEPGSLFDWGLFTQRGFGAFSFGTALLAAGYFTPYVHLEPYGRVLGLDPYKAATLVSVAALSDALARLLAGCFADRRLILPARLLVLLNSLTGCSLLLLPLAASYVDSLVLALLYGVSAGSFATVAFGVLPEIVGVARVVNATGLCLMAMSVGGLLGPPLSGFLRDITGNFTVSFLVGGAFVLSASLVFLALPTFFTGCRGCGGSGATARAKGEPKALMVPGTGSPLASVPLTSKCSEI
;
A
#
# COMPACT_ATOMS: atom_id res chain seq x y z
N MET A 1 -6.13 17.56 -6.61
CA MET A 1 -5.12 17.17 -7.62
C MET A 1 -4.13 16.13 -7.10
N VAL A 2 -3.30 16.40 -6.07
CA VAL A 2 -2.31 15.41 -5.59
C VAL A 2 -2.94 14.11 -5.07
N VAL A 3 -4.07 14.19 -4.35
CA VAL A 3 -4.83 13.01 -3.92
C VAL A 3 -5.38 12.21 -5.11
N LEU A 4 -5.90 12.89 -6.14
CA LEU A 4 -6.37 12.23 -7.36
C LEU A 4 -5.21 11.54 -8.11
N SER A 5 -4.05 12.19 -8.19
CA SER A 5 -2.84 11.56 -8.72
C SER A 5 -2.44 10.34 -7.89
N GLY A 6 -2.55 10.40 -6.57
CA GLY A 6 -2.26 9.27 -5.69
C GLY A 6 -3.25 8.12 -5.88
N PHE A 7 -4.53 8.44 -6.02
CA PHE A 7 -5.59 7.50 -6.33
C PHE A 7 -5.32 6.77 -7.65
N LEU A 8 -5.04 7.51 -8.72
CA LEU A 8 -4.75 6.93 -10.04
C LEU A 8 -3.43 6.16 -10.05
N ALA A 9 -2.39 6.67 -9.41
CA ALA A 9 -1.12 5.96 -9.31
C ALA A 9 -1.28 4.61 -8.61
N ASN A 10 -1.95 4.58 -7.45
CA ASN A 10 -2.22 3.34 -6.72
C ASN A 10 -3.20 2.40 -7.45
N SER A 11 -4.11 2.97 -8.27
CA SER A 11 -4.96 2.19 -9.18
C SER A 11 -4.15 1.47 -10.26
N LEU A 12 -3.12 2.13 -10.79
CA LEU A 12 -2.29 1.64 -11.90
C LEU A 12 -1.08 0.80 -11.44
N THR A 13 -0.73 0.85 -10.15
CA THR A 13 0.26 -0.07 -9.54
C THR A 13 -0.47 -1.29 -8.96
N TYR A 14 -0.96 -1.19 -7.72
CA TYR A 14 -1.60 -2.30 -7.00
C TYR A 14 -2.88 -2.82 -7.66
N GLY A 15 -3.67 -1.94 -8.30
CA GLY A 15 -4.89 -2.38 -8.99
C GLY A 15 -4.59 -3.24 -10.22
N VAL A 16 -3.56 -2.87 -10.99
CA VAL A 16 -3.06 -3.70 -12.10
C VAL A 16 -2.49 -5.01 -11.58
N LEU A 17 -1.60 -4.96 -10.57
CA LEU A 17 -1.04 -6.16 -9.94
C LEU A 17 -2.11 -7.18 -9.52
N ARG A 18 -3.17 -6.72 -8.84
CA ARG A 18 -4.27 -7.60 -8.41
C ARG A 18 -5.08 -8.15 -9.58
N SER A 19 -5.28 -7.36 -10.63
CA SER A 19 -6.08 -7.77 -11.79
C SER A 19 -5.34 -8.71 -12.74
N LEU A 20 -4.00 -8.75 -12.71
CA LEU A 20 -3.19 -9.70 -13.49
C LEU A 20 -3.51 -11.16 -13.13
N GLY A 21 -4.06 -11.44 -11.95
CA GLY A 21 -4.52 -12.78 -11.58
C GLY A 21 -5.59 -13.35 -12.52
N ILE A 22 -6.33 -12.50 -13.24
CA ILE A 22 -7.32 -12.95 -14.25
C ILE A 22 -6.66 -13.65 -15.43
N LEU A 23 -5.42 -13.30 -15.78
CA LEU A 23 -4.67 -13.92 -16.88
C LEU A 23 -3.92 -15.18 -16.45
N PHE A 24 -4.08 -15.63 -15.20
CA PHE A 24 -3.28 -16.70 -14.63
C PHE A 24 -3.42 -18.02 -15.40
N GLU A 25 -4.65 -18.45 -15.67
CA GLU A 25 -4.90 -19.69 -16.41
C GLU A 25 -4.44 -19.58 -17.87
N ASP A 26 -4.67 -18.44 -18.52
CA ASP A 26 -4.19 -18.18 -19.88
C ASP A 26 -2.66 -18.32 -19.98
N LEU A 27 -1.93 -17.89 -18.95
CA LEU A 27 -0.47 -17.99 -18.88
C LEU A 27 0.00 -19.42 -18.55
N VAL A 28 -0.73 -20.17 -17.73
CA VAL A 28 -0.43 -21.59 -17.47
C VAL A 28 -0.53 -22.38 -18.77
N GLU A 29 -1.61 -22.18 -19.54
CA GLU A 29 -1.83 -22.86 -20.81
C GLU A 29 -0.82 -22.41 -21.89
N ALA A 30 -0.61 -21.09 -22.04
CA ALA A 30 0.25 -20.57 -23.11
C ALA A 30 1.73 -20.93 -22.98
N PHE A 31 2.22 -21.22 -21.78
CA PHE A 31 3.62 -21.55 -21.51
C PHE A 31 3.83 -23.03 -21.13
N ASP A 32 2.78 -23.84 -21.13
CA ASP A 32 2.79 -25.24 -20.67
C ASP A 32 3.52 -25.39 -19.33
N ALA A 33 3.15 -24.54 -18.39
CA ALA A 33 3.86 -24.33 -17.14
C ALA A 33 3.01 -24.70 -15.94
N SER A 34 3.65 -25.06 -14.83
CA SER A 34 2.92 -25.26 -13.58
C SER A 34 2.36 -23.94 -13.02
N ALA A 35 1.24 -24.01 -12.33
CA ALA A 35 0.67 -22.90 -11.57
C ALA A 35 1.69 -22.23 -10.63
N ALA A 36 2.58 -23.03 -10.02
CA ALA A 36 3.65 -22.53 -9.15
C ALA A 36 4.69 -21.69 -9.92
N GLN A 37 5.02 -22.06 -11.16
CA GLN A 37 5.91 -21.26 -11.99
C GLN A 37 5.25 -19.94 -12.39
N VAL A 38 3.99 -19.96 -12.84
CA VAL A 38 3.29 -18.73 -13.25
C VAL A 38 3.08 -17.76 -12.08
N SER A 39 2.82 -18.24 -10.86
CA SER A 39 2.58 -17.38 -9.69
C SER A 39 3.83 -16.55 -9.28
N TRP A 40 5.03 -17.00 -9.64
CA TRP A 40 6.26 -16.23 -9.43
C TRP A 40 6.26 -14.90 -10.17
N VAL A 41 5.54 -14.76 -11.29
CA VAL A 41 5.48 -13.51 -12.05
C VAL A 41 4.95 -12.36 -11.19
N THR A 42 3.76 -12.54 -10.59
CA THR A 42 3.13 -11.53 -9.73
C THR A 42 3.85 -11.40 -8.39
N ALA A 43 4.45 -12.47 -7.87
CA ALA A 43 5.23 -12.44 -6.63
C ALA A 43 6.52 -11.60 -6.80
N ILE A 44 7.24 -11.77 -7.91
CA ILE A 44 8.44 -10.98 -8.24
C ILE A 44 8.05 -9.52 -8.42
N ALA A 45 6.92 -9.21 -9.06
CA ALA A 45 6.47 -7.83 -9.24
C ALA A 45 6.22 -7.12 -7.90
N LEU A 46 5.46 -7.75 -7.00
CA LEU A 46 5.17 -7.21 -5.67
C LEU A 46 6.43 -7.09 -4.80
N ALA A 47 7.28 -8.12 -4.82
CA ALA A 47 8.54 -8.12 -4.07
C ALA A 47 9.48 -7.01 -4.57
N THR A 48 9.59 -6.84 -5.89
CA THR A 48 10.42 -5.80 -6.49
C THR A 48 9.87 -4.41 -6.18
N GLU A 49 8.55 -4.20 -6.25
CA GLU A 49 7.90 -2.94 -5.88
C GLU A 49 8.28 -2.51 -4.45
N GLN A 50 8.13 -3.40 -3.48
CA GLN A 50 8.39 -3.09 -2.08
C GLN A 50 9.88 -3.04 -1.74
N PHE A 51 10.68 -4.00 -2.23
CA PHE A 51 12.11 -4.05 -1.94
C PHE A 51 12.89 -2.90 -2.58
N ALA A 52 12.52 -2.47 -3.80
CA ALA A 52 13.14 -1.34 -4.48
C ALA A 52 12.57 0.03 -4.08
N SER A 53 11.53 0.09 -3.23
CA SER A 53 10.92 1.34 -2.77
C SER A 53 11.90 2.37 -2.17
N PRO A 54 12.95 1.99 -1.41
CA PRO A 54 13.98 2.93 -0.96
C PRO A 54 14.66 3.68 -2.11
N ILE A 55 14.88 3.01 -3.25
CA ILE A 55 15.49 3.62 -4.44
C ILE A 55 14.58 4.70 -5.01
N GLY A 56 13.26 4.41 -5.11
CA GLY A 56 12.27 5.40 -5.53
C GLY A 56 12.24 6.62 -4.62
N THR A 57 12.23 6.41 -3.30
CA THR A 57 12.23 7.52 -2.34
C THR A 57 13.53 8.31 -2.38
N ALA A 58 14.69 7.65 -2.45
CA ALA A 58 16.00 8.30 -2.56
C ALA A 58 16.13 9.14 -3.85
N ALA A 59 15.72 8.58 -4.99
CA ALA A 59 15.67 9.29 -6.25
C ALA A 59 14.73 10.50 -6.17
N SER A 60 13.57 10.37 -5.51
CA SER A 60 12.60 11.46 -5.38
C SER A 60 13.10 12.61 -4.50
N MET A 61 13.96 12.32 -3.53
CA MET A 61 14.61 13.33 -2.70
C MET A 61 15.68 14.11 -3.50
N ARG A 62 16.39 13.45 -4.41
CA ARG A 62 17.44 14.06 -5.23
C ARG A 62 16.92 14.81 -6.45
N PHE A 63 15.98 14.22 -7.17
CA PHE A 63 15.49 14.72 -8.46
C PHE A 63 14.08 15.31 -8.38
N GLY A 64 13.40 15.19 -7.23
CA GLY A 64 11.99 15.52 -7.07
C GLY A 64 11.08 14.34 -7.41
N ALA A 65 9.88 14.30 -6.82
CA ALA A 65 8.93 13.21 -7.03
C ALA A 65 8.41 13.12 -8.48
N ARG A 66 8.20 14.25 -9.15
CA ARG A 66 7.64 14.31 -10.51
C ARG A 66 8.44 13.51 -11.55
N PRO A 67 9.75 13.79 -11.79
CA PRO A 67 10.52 13.05 -12.80
C PRO A 67 10.68 11.58 -12.45
N VAL A 68 10.76 11.23 -11.16
CA VAL A 68 10.91 9.85 -10.71
C VAL A 68 9.65 9.02 -10.98
N VAL A 69 8.47 9.57 -10.68
CA VAL A 69 7.20 8.89 -10.98
C VAL A 69 6.95 8.78 -12.49
N VAL A 70 7.36 9.80 -13.27
CA VAL A 70 7.32 9.72 -14.74
C VAL A 70 8.23 8.61 -15.27
N ALA A 71 9.47 8.53 -14.77
CA ALA A 71 10.38 7.45 -15.13
C ALA A 71 9.84 6.07 -14.72
N GLY A 72 9.24 5.96 -13.53
CA GLY A 72 8.54 4.76 -13.08
C GLY A 72 7.41 4.34 -14.01
N GLY A 73 6.57 5.29 -14.44
CA GLY A 73 5.49 5.03 -15.39
C GLY A 73 5.98 4.54 -16.76
N LEU A 74 7.05 5.13 -17.30
CA LEU A 74 7.67 4.65 -18.54
C LEU A 74 8.27 3.25 -18.37
N LEU A 75 8.90 2.98 -17.22
CA LEU A 75 9.49 1.68 -16.93
C LEU A 75 8.43 0.58 -16.78
N SER A 76 7.32 0.87 -16.07
CA SER A 76 6.17 -0.03 -15.98
C SER A 76 5.51 -0.28 -17.33
N PHE A 77 5.36 0.77 -18.16
CA PHE A 77 4.86 0.63 -19.52
C PHE A 77 5.74 -0.31 -20.35
N LEU A 78 7.06 -0.10 -20.36
CA LEU A 78 8.00 -0.95 -21.10
C LEU A 78 8.03 -2.39 -20.56
N GLY A 79 7.89 -2.58 -19.24
CA GLY A 79 7.78 -3.89 -18.61
C GLY A 79 6.56 -4.66 -19.07
N ILE A 80 5.37 -4.06 -18.99
CA ILE A 80 4.12 -4.71 -19.41
C ILE A 80 4.07 -4.89 -20.94
N LEU A 81 4.58 -3.91 -21.69
CA LEU A 81 4.69 -4.01 -23.15
C LEU A 81 5.61 -5.16 -23.55
N GLY A 82 6.80 -5.27 -22.95
CA GLY A 82 7.73 -6.37 -23.19
C GLY A 82 7.14 -7.73 -22.82
N ALA A 83 6.32 -7.79 -21.76
CA ALA A 83 5.62 -8.99 -21.36
C ALA A 83 4.66 -9.52 -22.45
N SER A 84 3.99 -8.62 -23.19
CA SER A 84 3.07 -9.01 -24.26
C SER A 84 3.77 -9.76 -25.43
N PHE A 85 5.07 -9.57 -25.59
CA PHE A 85 5.89 -10.25 -26.61
C PHE A 85 6.68 -11.44 -26.06
N SER A 86 6.49 -11.79 -24.78
CA SER A 86 7.27 -12.84 -24.14
C SER A 86 6.95 -14.21 -24.74
N THR A 87 7.98 -15.00 -25.01
CA THR A 87 7.92 -16.38 -25.51
C THR A 87 8.45 -17.41 -24.51
N SER A 88 9.02 -16.96 -23.39
CA SER A 88 9.40 -17.83 -22.28
C SER A 88 9.02 -17.24 -20.92
N LEU A 89 8.88 -18.09 -19.90
CA LEU A 89 8.61 -17.66 -18.53
C LEU A 89 9.70 -16.74 -17.97
N LEU A 90 10.97 -16.98 -18.33
CA LEU A 90 12.06 -16.11 -17.92
C LEU A 90 11.86 -14.68 -18.41
N GLN A 91 11.39 -14.50 -19.65
CA GLN A 91 11.06 -13.18 -20.17
C GLN A 91 9.91 -12.54 -19.39
N LEU A 92 8.88 -13.31 -19.00
CA LEU A 92 7.80 -12.80 -18.14
C LEU A 92 8.30 -12.40 -16.73
N TYR A 93 9.18 -13.19 -16.11
CA TYR A 93 9.77 -12.83 -14.82
C TYR A 93 10.59 -11.53 -14.91
N LEU A 94 11.34 -11.34 -15.99
CA LEU A 94 12.16 -10.14 -16.19
C LEU A 94 11.32 -8.90 -16.55
N THR A 95 10.28 -9.06 -17.36
CA THR A 95 9.46 -7.95 -17.87
C THR A 95 8.28 -7.62 -16.95
N LEU A 96 7.32 -8.53 -16.84
CA LEU A 96 6.10 -8.35 -16.03
C LEU A 96 6.39 -8.41 -14.53
N GLY A 97 7.38 -9.21 -14.12
CA GLY A 97 7.85 -9.26 -12.74
C GLY A 97 8.76 -8.08 -12.39
N PHE A 98 10.05 -8.22 -12.71
CA PHE A 98 11.11 -7.33 -12.23
C PHE A 98 11.03 -5.91 -12.79
N LEU A 99 10.95 -5.74 -14.12
CA LEU A 99 10.96 -4.41 -14.73
C LEU A 99 9.72 -3.59 -14.36
N THR A 100 8.55 -4.23 -14.39
CA THR A 100 7.28 -3.60 -14.01
C THR A 100 7.26 -3.24 -12.52
N GLY A 101 7.72 -4.16 -11.65
CA GLY A 101 7.83 -3.93 -10.21
C GLY A 101 8.79 -2.79 -9.85
N CYS A 102 9.94 -2.69 -10.54
CA CYS A 102 10.84 -1.53 -10.42
C CYS A 102 10.12 -0.22 -10.79
N GLY A 103 9.35 -0.21 -11.89
CA GLY A 103 8.57 0.95 -12.29
C GLY A 103 7.53 1.35 -11.24
N TRP A 104 6.85 0.37 -10.64
CA TRP A 104 5.91 0.60 -9.54
C TRP A 104 6.60 1.12 -8.28
N ALA A 105 7.80 0.64 -7.94
CA ALA A 105 8.59 1.17 -6.81
C ALA A 105 8.91 2.67 -6.96
N LEU A 106 9.27 3.08 -8.19
CA LEU A 106 9.54 4.48 -8.53
C LEU A 106 8.26 5.35 -8.57
N ALA A 107 7.08 4.75 -8.67
CA ALA A 107 5.81 5.45 -8.67
C ALA A 107 5.18 5.54 -7.27
N PHE A 108 4.97 4.38 -6.63
CA PHE A 108 4.18 4.25 -5.41
C PHE A 108 4.82 4.96 -4.21
N ALA A 109 6.07 4.62 -3.87
CA ALA A 109 6.70 5.14 -2.66
C ALA A 109 6.88 6.69 -2.70
N PRO A 110 7.30 7.31 -3.82
CA PRO A 110 7.35 8.78 -3.92
C PRO A 110 5.99 9.47 -3.84
N VAL A 111 4.94 8.87 -4.40
CA VAL A 111 3.56 9.39 -4.31
C VAL A 111 3.10 9.39 -2.84
N MET A 112 3.29 8.28 -2.14
CA MET A 112 2.92 8.15 -0.72
C MET A 112 3.73 9.12 0.15
N GLY A 113 5.05 9.20 -0.05
CA GLY A 113 5.90 10.17 0.64
C GLY A 113 5.46 11.62 0.40
N THR A 114 5.04 11.95 -0.82
CA THR A 114 4.54 13.29 -1.17
C THR A 114 3.21 13.59 -0.49
N LEU A 115 2.26 12.65 -0.49
CA LEU A 115 0.97 12.81 0.20
C LEU A 115 1.16 13.02 1.71
N ALA A 116 2.11 12.30 2.32
CA ALA A 116 2.42 12.41 3.74
C ALA A 116 2.92 13.81 4.12
N ARG A 117 3.64 14.46 3.20
CA ARG A 117 4.15 15.83 3.34
C ARG A 117 3.08 16.89 3.01
N TYR A 118 2.22 16.62 2.03
CA TYR A 118 1.20 17.58 1.56
C TYR A 118 0.11 17.84 2.59
N PHE A 119 -0.27 16.82 3.37
CA PHE A 119 -1.35 16.92 4.34
C PHE A 119 -0.81 16.76 5.76
N SER A 120 -1.12 17.74 6.62
CA SER A 120 -0.75 17.73 8.04
C SER A 120 -1.91 17.32 8.95
N SER A 121 -3.10 17.86 8.72
CA SER A 121 -4.30 17.68 9.55
C SER A 121 -5.26 16.61 9.04
N ARG A 122 -5.37 16.41 7.72
CA ARG A 122 -6.21 15.38 7.08
C ARG A 122 -5.39 14.29 6.39
N ARG A 123 -4.28 13.88 7.02
CA ARG A 123 -3.30 13.00 6.39
C ARG A 123 -3.87 11.60 6.17
N SER A 124 -4.54 11.04 7.16
CA SER A 124 -5.05 9.68 7.08
C SER A 124 -6.17 9.59 6.04
N LEU A 125 -7.02 10.61 5.95
CA LEU A 125 -8.02 10.71 4.89
C LEU A 125 -7.39 10.81 3.49
N ALA A 126 -6.34 11.62 3.32
CA ALA A 126 -5.64 11.74 2.05
C ALA A 126 -4.99 10.40 1.63
N MET A 127 -4.39 9.68 2.58
CA MET A 127 -3.86 8.33 2.35
C MET A 127 -4.96 7.34 2.03
N GLY A 128 -6.07 7.34 2.78
CA GLY A 128 -7.20 6.45 2.56
C GLY A 128 -7.82 6.65 1.18
N LEU A 129 -8.05 7.91 0.79
CA LEU A 129 -8.52 8.25 -0.55
C LEU A 129 -7.57 7.74 -1.63
N ALA A 130 -6.27 8.02 -1.54
CA ALA A 130 -5.29 7.52 -2.52
C ALA A 130 -5.24 5.98 -2.57
N LEU A 131 -5.22 5.32 -1.40
CA LEU A 131 -5.10 3.88 -1.28
C LEU A 131 -6.35 3.11 -1.72
N THR A 132 -7.53 3.75 -1.73
CA THR A 132 -8.78 3.12 -2.19
C THR A 132 -8.77 2.84 -3.70
N GLY A 133 -7.93 3.55 -4.45
CA GLY A 133 -7.80 3.37 -5.89
C GLY A 133 -7.51 1.92 -6.31
N ASN A 134 -6.73 1.17 -5.54
CA ASN A 134 -6.41 -0.22 -5.90
C ASN A 134 -7.64 -1.14 -5.91
N GLY A 135 -8.58 -0.98 -4.97
CA GLY A 135 -9.80 -1.77 -4.87
C GLY A 135 -10.76 -1.45 -6.00
N LEU A 136 -11.00 -0.15 -6.24
CA LEU A 136 -11.88 0.29 -7.32
C LEU A 136 -11.32 -0.10 -8.70
N SER A 137 -10.00 0.06 -8.88
CA SER A 137 -9.30 -0.36 -10.09
C SER A 137 -9.41 -1.85 -10.29
N SER A 138 -9.19 -2.67 -9.26
CA SER A 138 -9.31 -4.13 -9.40
C SER A 138 -10.72 -4.54 -9.82
N PHE A 139 -11.75 -3.93 -9.22
CA PHE A 139 -13.16 -4.19 -9.56
C PHE A 139 -13.49 -3.85 -11.03
N ALA A 140 -12.98 -2.74 -11.56
CA ALA A 140 -13.25 -2.30 -12.93
C ALA A 140 -12.32 -2.96 -13.97
N LEU A 141 -11.04 -3.14 -13.64
CA LEU A 141 -10.00 -3.64 -14.54
C LEU A 141 -10.07 -5.16 -14.70
N SER A 142 -10.51 -5.92 -13.69
CA SER A 142 -10.64 -7.39 -13.79
C SER A 142 -11.61 -7.84 -14.89
N PRO A 143 -12.87 -7.36 -14.97
CA PRO A 143 -13.77 -7.72 -16.07
C PRO A 143 -13.27 -7.18 -17.42
N LEU A 144 -12.65 -6.00 -17.45
CA LEU A 144 -12.05 -5.46 -18.67
C LEU A 144 -10.92 -6.36 -19.18
N LEU A 145 -10.00 -6.79 -18.30
CA LEU A 145 -8.92 -7.71 -18.63
C LEU A 145 -9.44 -9.05 -19.14
N ARG A 146 -10.52 -9.58 -18.53
CA ARG A 146 -11.17 -10.81 -19.00
C ARG A 146 -11.69 -10.66 -20.42
N LEU A 147 -12.44 -9.58 -20.70
CA LEU A 147 -12.96 -9.29 -22.05
C LEU A 147 -11.84 -9.12 -23.09
N LEU A 148 -10.75 -8.46 -22.70
CA LEU A 148 -9.58 -8.29 -23.55
C LEU A 148 -8.85 -9.61 -23.79
N ALA A 149 -8.76 -10.49 -22.77
CA ALA A 149 -8.16 -11.81 -22.91
C ALA A 149 -8.98 -12.70 -23.85
N GLU A 150 -10.30 -12.67 -23.75
CA GLU A 150 -11.19 -13.46 -24.61
C GLU A 150 -11.14 -13.01 -26.09
N SER A 151 -10.99 -11.71 -26.34
CA SER A 151 -11.01 -11.14 -27.70
C SER A 151 -9.63 -11.00 -28.36
N LEU A 152 -8.59 -10.71 -27.57
CA LEU A 152 -7.24 -10.40 -28.06
C LEU A 152 -6.15 -11.33 -27.49
N ALA A 153 -6.54 -12.41 -26.80
CA ALA A 153 -5.68 -13.25 -25.97
C ALA A 153 -4.97 -12.46 -24.84
N TRP A 154 -4.25 -13.17 -23.98
CA TRP A 154 -3.47 -12.56 -22.90
C TRP A 154 -2.44 -11.52 -23.41
N ARG A 155 -1.90 -11.72 -24.62
CA ARG A 155 -0.96 -10.77 -25.24
C ARG A 155 -1.61 -9.42 -25.51
N GLY A 156 -2.79 -9.41 -26.12
CA GLY A 156 -3.54 -8.18 -26.37
C GLY A 156 -4.02 -7.52 -25.09
N ALA A 157 -4.42 -8.31 -24.09
CA ALA A 157 -4.77 -7.80 -22.77
C ALA A 157 -3.59 -7.06 -22.11
N LEU A 158 -2.38 -7.63 -22.16
CA LEU A 158 -1.16 -6.96 -21.67
C LEU A 158 -0.80 -5.71 -22.49
N LEU A 159 -1.00 -5.72 -23.81
CA LEU A 159 -0.78 -4.52 -24.65
C LEU A 159 -1.66 -3.35 -24.20
N VAL A 160 -2.96 -3.57 -24.03
CA VAL A 160 -3.88 -2.53 -23.55
C VAL A 160 -3.54 -2.10 -22.12
N THR A 161 -3.18 -3.05 -21.26
CA THR A 161 -2.75 -2.76 -19.89
C THR A 161 -1.48 -1.92 -19.85
N SER A 162 -0.55 -2.14 -20.77
CA SER A 162 0.64 -1.30 -20.91
C SER A 162 0.23 0.15 -21.23
N ALA A 163 -0.66 0.37 -22.20
CA ALA A 163 -1.16 1.71 -22.53
C ALA A 163 -1.88 2.38 -21.35
N LEU A 164 -2.64 1.63 -20.56
CA LEU A 164 -3.24 2.14 -19.31
C LEU A 164 -2.15 2.53 -18.30
N SER A 165 -1.14 1.69 -18.10
CA SER A 165 -0.03 1.96 -17.19
C SER A 165 0.77 3.22 -17.55
N LEU A 166 0.84 3.61 -18.82
CA LEU A 166 1.48 4.85 -19.27
C LEU A 166 0.84 6.11 -18.65
N HIS A 167 -0.42 6.05 -18.19
CA HIS A 167 -1.07 7.14 -17.46
C HIS A 167 -0.40 7.45 -16.10
N LEU A 168 0.50 6.59 -15.61
CA LEU A 168 1.41 6.92 -14.51
C LEU A 168 2.29 8.13 -14.82
N VAL A 169 2.64 8.35 -16.10
CA VAL A 169 3.37 9.56 -16.55
C VAL A 169 2.54 10.82 -16.29
N VAL A 170 1.24 10.77 -16.59
CA VAL A 170 0.31 11.88 -16.33
C VAL A 170 0.16 12.10 -14.83
N CYS A 171 0.04 11.03 -14.04
CA CYS A 171 0.02 11.10 -12.57
C CYS A 171 1.28 11.79 -12.05
N GLY A 172 2.48 11.35 -12.48
CA GLY A 172 3.74 11.98 -12.12
C GLY A 172 3.79 13.46 -12.48
N ALA A 173 3.28 13.85 -13.65
CA ALA A 173 3.22 15.25 -14.09
C ALA A 173 2.29 16.12 -13.23
N LEU A 174 1.25 15.54 -12.63
CA LEU A 174 0.31 16.23 -11.72
C LEU A 174 0.86 16.41 -10.31
N LEU A 175 1.94 15.71 -9.93
CA LEU A 175 2.61 15.92 -8.65
C LEU A 175 3.33 17.27 -8.64
N ARG A 176 2.92 18.14 -7.71
CA ARG A 176 3.60 19.41 -7.46
C ARG A 176 4.62 19.24 -6.35
N PRO A 177 5.90 19.61 -6.57
CA PRO A 177 6.91 19.57 -5.52
C PRO A 177 6.55 20.58 -4.42
N LEU A 178 6.53 20.10 -3.18
CA LEU A 178 6.44 20.95 -2.00
C LEU A 178 7.82 21.14 -1.40
N VAL A 179 8.24 22.40 -1.30
CA VAL A 179 9.40 22.80 -0.52
C VAL A 179 8.87 23.34 0.80
N LEU A 180 9.13 22.62 1.89
CA LEU A 180 8.77 23.06 3.24
C LEU A 180 9.93 23.89 3.82
N ARG A 181 9.60 24.90 4.63
CA ARG A 181 10.60 25.74 5.30
C ARG A 181 11.39 24.88 6.29
N GLY A 182 12.69 24.72 6.06
CA GLY A 182 13.55 23.79 6.81
C GLY A 182 13.85 22.47 6.10
N ASP A 183 13.38 22.28 4.85
CA ASP A 183 13.99 21.34 3.92
C ASP A 183 15.40 21.84 3.61
N GLN A 184 16.36 21.54 4.48
CA GLN A 184 17.74 21.65 4.06
C GLN A 184 17.99 20.49 3.10
N LEU A 185 18.26 20.84 1.84
CA LEU A 185 18.88 19.98 0.84
C LEU A 185 20.34 19.70 1.22
N GLU A 186 20.60 19.41 2.50
CA GLU A 186 21.89 18.89 2.91
C GLU A 186 22.11 17.59 2.11
N PRO A 187 23.33 17.35 1.59
CA PRO A 187 23.70 16.08 0.98
C PRO A 187 23.76 14.99 2.06
N GLY A 188 22.60 14.69 2.66
CA GLY A 188 22.42 13.56 3.53
C GLY A 188 22.51 12.26 2.73
N SER A 189 22.78 11.17 3.44
CA SER A 189 22.75 9.84 2.85
C SER A 189 21.45 9.62 2.08
N LEU A 190 21.55 9.19 0.82
CA LEU A 190 20.41 8.80 -0.03
C LEU A 190 19.54 7.75 0.67
N PHE A 191 20.15 6.95 1.54
CA PHE A 191 19.50 5.99 2.42
C PHE A 191 19.84 6.33 3.88
N ASP A 192 18.92 6.96 4.61
CA ASP A 192 19.06 7.20 6.05
C ASP A 192 18.83 5.90 6.85
N TRP A 193 19.78 4.96 6.77
CA TRP A 193 19.77 3.72 7.55
C TRP A 193 19.75 3.96 9.06
N GLY A 194 20.20 5.14 9.51
CA GLY A 194 20.14 5.57 10.90
C GLY A 194 18.72 5.66 11.46
N LEU A 195 17.70 5.69 10.60
CA LEU A 195 16.30 5.57 11.01
C LEU A 195 16.03 4.25 11.76
N PHE A 196 16.64 3.12 11.37
CA PHE A 196 16.43 1.84 12.06
C PHE A 196 16.97 1.85 13.49
N THR A 197 17.97 2.67 13.78
CA THR A 197 18.51 2.87 15.14
C THR A 197 17.54 3.64 16.04
N GLN A 198 16.61 4.41 15.47
CA GLN A 198 15.57 5.08 16.25
C GLN A 198 14.54 4.07 16.72
N ARG A 199 14.37 3.96 18.05
CA ARG A 199 13.45 3.00 18.69
C ARG A 199 12.04 3.01 18.06
N GLY A 200 11.49 4.19 17.77
CA GLY A 200 10.16 4.32 17.16
C GLY A 200 10.08 3.74 15.75
N PHE A 201 11.03 4.07 14.86
CA PHE A 201 11.01 3.60 13.48
C PHE A 201 11.46 2.14 13.34
N GLY A 202 12.45 1.71 14.13
CA GLY A 202 12.87 0.31 14.21
C GLY A 202 11.72 -0.60 14.64
N ALA A 203 11.01 -0.25 15.72
CA ALA A 203 9.83 -0.98 16.17
C ALA A 203 8.70 -0.97 15.12
N PHE A 204 8.41 0.19 14.53
CA PHE A 204 7.39 0.29 13.48
C PHE A 204 7.72 -0.60 12.28
N SER A 205 8.95 -0.53 11.76
CA SER A 205 9.39 -1.28 10.59
C SER A 205 9.38 -2.79 10.85
N PHE A 206 9.87 -3.22 12.02
CA PHE A 206 9.83 -4.63 12.42
C PHE A 206 8.39 -5.12 12.58
N GLY A 207 7.51 -4.34 13.22
CA GLY A 207 6.08 -4.65 13.33
C GLY A 207 5.41 -4.78 11.97
N THR A 208 5.68 -3.86 11.03
CA THR A 208 5.13 -3.94 9.67
C THR A 208 5.66 -5.14 8.87
N ALA A 209 6.90 -5.57 9.11
CA ALA A 209 7.45 -6.80 8.51
C ALA A 209 6.74 -8.05 9.05
N LEU A 210 6.55 -8.17 10.38
CA LEU A 210 5.79 -9.27 10.98
C LEU A 210 4.34 -9.30 10.47
N LEU A 211 3.69 -8.14 10.39
CA LEU A 211 2.36 -8.03 9.80
C LEU A 211 2.33 -8.58 8.38
N ALA A 212 3.26 -8.16 7.51
CA ALA A 212 3.28 -8.55 6.11
C ALA A 212 3.38 -10.07 5.91
N ALA A 213 4.00 -10.80 6.84
CA ALA A 213 4.09 -12.26 6.81
C ALA A 213 2.72 -12.97 6.96
N GLY A 214 1.76 -12.38 7.67
CA GLY A 214 0.41 -12.92 7.83
C GLY A 214 -0.67 -12.18 7.03
N TYR A 215 -0.41 -10.93 6.64
CA TYR A 215 -1.39 -10.05 6.03
C TYR A 215 -1.90 -10.58 4.68
N PHE A 216 -1.05 -11.14 3.82
CA PHE A 216 -1.48 -11.56 2.48
C PHE A 216 -2.15 -12.95 2.46
N THR A 217 -2.02 -13.75 3.52
CA THR A 217 -2.48 -15.14 3.57
C THR A 217 -3.96 -15.34 3.19
N PRO A 218 -4.94 -14.54 3.68
CA PRO A 218 -6.34 -14.75 3.33
C PRO A 218 -6.65 -14.47 1.86
N TYR A 219 -6.00 -13.48 1.25
CA TYR A 219 -6.22 -13.17 -0.15
C TYR A 219 -5.80 -14.30 -1.09
N VAL A 220 -4.87 -15.16 -0.64
CA VAL A 220 -4.36 -16.30 -1.42
C VAL A 220 -5.05 -17.61 -1.04
N HIS A 221 -5.30 -17.84 0.26
CA HIS A 221 -5.65 -19.17 0.77
C HIS A 221 -7.09 -19.30 1.29
N LEU A 222 -7.85 -18.21 1.39
CA LEU A 222 -9.22 -18.25 1.92
C LEU A 222 -10.19 -19.03 1.02
N GLU A 223 -10.10 -18.87 -0.30
CA GLU A 223 -10.91 -19.65 -1.23
C GLU A 223 -10.54 -21.15 -1.22
N PRO A 224 -9.25 -21.55 -1.40
CA PRO A 224 -8.85 -22.95 -1.27
C PRO A 224 -9.26 -23.58 0.06
N TYR A 225 -9.19 -22.83 1.15
CA TYR A 225 -9.63 -23.29 2.47
C TYR A 225 -11.14 -23.52 2.53
N GLY A 226 -11.94 -22.61 1.98
CA GLY A 226 -13.39 -22.78 1.86
C GLY A 226 -13.76 -24.07 1.10
N ARG A 227 -13.01 -24.40 0.04
CA ARG A 227 -13.21 -25.66 -0.70
C ARG A 227 -12.88 -26.91 0.14
N VAL A 228 -11.81 -26.87 0.95
CA VAL A 228 -11.46 -27.96 1.89
C VAL A 228 -12.55 -28.15 2.95
N LEU A 229 -13.22 -27.08 3.37
CA LEU A 229 -14.40 -27.13 4.26
C LEU A 229 -15.67 -27.64 3.56
N GLY A 230 -15.62 -27.97 2.27
CA GLY A 230 -16.77 -28.43 1.50
C GLY A 230 -17.73 -27.31 1.08
N LEU A 231 -17.30 -26.04 1.15
CA LEU A 231 -18.10 -24.94 0.61
C LEU A 231 -18.16 -25.03 -0.91
N ASP A 232 -19.32 -24.67 -1.45
CA ASP A 232 -19.49 -24.46 -2.88
C ASP A 232 -18.47 -23.42 -3.40
N PRO A 233 -17.90 -23.60 -4.61
CA PRO A 233 -16.91 -22.68 -5.17
C PRO A 233 -17.36 -21.22 -5.19
N TYR A 234 -18.65 -20.97 -5.47
CA TYR A 234 -19.20 -19.61 -5.48
C TYR A 234 -19.23 -19.00 -4.06
N LYS A 235 -19.58 -19.79 -3.05
CA LYS A 235 -19.54 -19.36 -1.64
C LYS A 235 -18.11 -19.04 -1.21
N ALA A 236 -17.13 -19.88 -1.56
CA ALA A 236 -15.73 -19.66 -1.23
C ALA A 236 -15.16 -18.39 -1.90
N ALA A 237 -15.47 -18.15 -3.18
CA ALA A 237 -15.07 -16.94 -3.89
C ALA A 237 -15.73 -15.67 -3.30
N THR A 238 -16.95 -15.79 -2.80
CA THR A 238 -17.66 -14.69 -2.12
C THR A 238 -16.91 -14.22 -0.86
N LEU A 239 -16.28 -15.12 -0.10
CA LEU A 239 -15.51 -14.76 1.10
C LEU A 239 -14.35 -13.81 0.77
N VAL A 240 -13.58 -14.14 -0.28
CA VAL A 240 -12.46 -13.32 -0.75
C VAL A 240 -12.95 -11.95 -1.24
N SER A 241 -14.06 -11.95 -1.98
CA SER A 241 -14.68 -10.73 -2.52
C SER A 241 -15.16 -9.79 -1.40
N VAL A 242 -15.80 -10.34 -0.36
CA VAL A 242 -16.27 -9.57 0.80
C VAL A 242 -15.10 -8.97 1.57
N ALA A 243 -14.03 -9.74 1.82
CA ALA A 243 -12.82 -9.23 2.46
C ALA A 243 -12.18 -8.09 1.65
N ALA A 244 -12.08 -8.23 0.33
CA ALA A 244 -11.48 -7.20 -0.53
C ALA A 244 -12.34 -5.92 -0.62
N LEU A 245 -13.67 -6.06 -0.71
CA LEU A 245 -14.57 -4.90 -0.78
C LEU A 245 -14.62 -4.15 0.55
N SER A 246 -14.67 -4.87 1.67
CA SER A 246 -14.67 -4.24 3.00
C SER A 246 -13.32 -3.59 3.31
N ASP A 247 -12.19 -4.15 2.86
CA ASP A 247 -10.87 -3.51 2.91
C ASP A 247 -10.87 -2.16 2.19
N ALA A 248 -11.40 -2.11 0.96
CA ALA A 248 -11.47 -0.88 0.18
C ALA A 248 -12.32 0.20 0.87
N LEU A 249 -13.52 -0.15 1.35
CA LEU A 249 -14.42 0.78 2.03
C LEU A 249 -13.84 1.26 3.37
N ALA A 250 -13.21 0.36 4.11
CA ALA A 250 -12.64 0.67 5.42
C ALA A 250 -11.48 1.65 5.33
N ARG A 251 -10.68 1.65 4.25
CA ARG A 251 -9.64 2.66 4.02
C ARG A 251 -10.20 4.09 4.07
N LEU A 252 -11.34 4.33 3.44
CA LEU A 252 -12.00 5.64 3.42
C LEU A 252 -12.51 6.03 4.81
N LEU A 253 -13.23 5.11 5.47
CA LEU A 253 -13.84 5.36 6.78
C LEU A 253 -12.78 5.56 7.87
N ALA A 254 -11.73 4.74 7.86
CA ALA A 254 -10.62 4.84 8.80
C ALA A 254 -9.84 6.13 8.64
N GLY A 255 -9.63 6.60 7.40
CA GLY A 255 -9.00 7.89 7.15
C GLY A 255 -9.77 9.05 7.78
N CYS A 256 -11.10 9.08 7.60
CA CYS A 256 -11.98 10.06 8.25
C CYS A 256 -11.94 9.98 9.78
N PHE A 257 -11.93 8.77 10.34
CA PHE A 257 -11.98 8.55 11.78
C PHE A 257 -10.65 8.89 12.47
N ALA A 258 -9.52 8.46 11.89
CA ALA A 258 -8.18 8.69 12.44
C ALA A 258 -7.85 10.19 12.54
N ASP A 259 -8.32 10.98 11.57
CA ASP A 259 -8.05 12.42 11.55
C ASP A 259 -8.87 13.21 12.59
N ARG A 260 -9.97 12.64 13.13
CA ARG A 260 -10.73 13.27 14.24
C ARG A 260 -9.98 13.26 15.56
N ARG A 261 -8.88 12.51 15.67
CA ARG A 261 -8.02 12.39 16.87
C ARG A 261 -8.78 12.05 18.18
N LEU A 262 -9.95 11.42 18.07
CA LEU A 262 -10.68 10.89 19.24
C LEU A 262 -9.88 9.80 19.94
N ILE A 263 -9.16 8.99 19.16
CA ILE A 263 -8.21 7.98 19.62
C ILE A 263 -6.86 8.33 19.00
N LEU A 264 -5.77 8.22 19.77
CA LEU A 264 -4.43 8.43 19.24
C LEU A 264 -4.16 7.45 18.08
N PRO A 265 -3.57 7.90 16.94
CA PRO A 265 -3.35 7.05 15.77
C PRO A 265 -2.59 5.75 16.08
N ALA A 266 -1.60 5.80 16.99
CA ALA A 266 -0.87 4.61 17.43
C ALA A 266 -1.76 3.58 18.17
N ARG A 267 -2.71 4.05 19.00
CA ARG A 267 -3.66 3.16 19.70
C ARG A 267 -4.67 2.55 18.73
N LEU A 268 -5.14 3.36 17.77
CA LEU A 268 -6.01 2.90 16.70
C LEU A 268 -5.30 1.83 15.84
N LEU A 269 -4.03 2.05 15.52
CA LEU A 269 -3.20 1.10 14.78
C LEU A 269 -3.07 -0.24 15.50
N VAL A 270 -2.78 -0.24 16.80
CA VAL A 270 -2.72 -1.47 17.62
C VAL A 270 -4.08 -2.17 17.65
N LEU A 271 -5.18 -1.43 17.89
CA LEU A 271 -6.52 -2.00 17.94
C LEU A 271 -6.90 -2.70 16.62
N LEU A 272 -6.72 -2.01 15.50
CA LEU A 272 -7.05 -2.53 14.16
C LEU A 272 -6.17 -3.72 13.79
N ASN A 273 -4.88 -3.66 14.09
CA ASN A 273 -3.97 -4.76 13.83
C ASN A 273 -4.31 -5.99 14.70
N SER A 274 -4.70 -5.79 15.96
CA SER A 274 -5.14 -6.86 16.84
C SER A 274 -6.43 -7.51 16.36
N LEU A 275 -7.41 -6.71 15.92
CA LEU A 275 -8.63 -7.23 15.29
C LEU A 275 -8.32 -8.05 14.03
N THR A 276 -7.36 -7.60 13.22
CA THR A 276 -6.89 -8.33 12.04
C THR A 276 -6.31 -9.69 12.44
N GLY A 277 -5.40 -9.73 13.41
CA GLY A 277 -4.82 -11.00 13.90
C GLY A 277 -5.85 -11.94 14.52
N CYS A 278 -6.76 -11.41 15.35
CA CYS A 278 -7.86 -12.19 15.94
C CYS A 278 -8.78 -12.78 14.89
N SER A 279 -9.14 -12.03 13.84
CA SER A 279 -10.00 -12.53 12.76
C SER A 279 -9.37 -13.75 12.06
N LEU A 280 -8.04 -13.75 11.89
CA LEU A 280 -7.29 -14.87 11.31
C LEU A 280 -7.22 -16.07 12.24
N LEU A 281 -6.99 -15.86 13.53
CA LEU A 281 -6.94 -16.95 14.52
C LEU A 281 -8.29 -17.62 14.73
N LEU A 282 -9.38 -16.85 14.60
CA LEU A 282 -10.74 -17.36 14.76
C LEU A 282 -11.27 -18.04 13.50
N LEU A 283 -10.68 -17.78 12.33
CA LEU A 283 -11.14 -18.34 11.06
C LEU A 283 -11.25 -19.87 11.06
N PRO A 284 -10.29 -20.63 11.63
CA PRO A 284 -10.41 -22.08 11.68
C PRO A 284 -11.48 -22.61 12.65
N LEU A 285 -12.02 -21.77 13.53
CA LEU A 285 -13.12 -22.11 14.42
C LEU A 285 -14.49 -21.86 13.78
N ALA A 286 -14.54 -21.30 12.56
CA ALA A 286 -15.78 -21.08 11.84
C ALA A 286 -16.46 -22.43 11.52
N ALA A 287 -17.64 -22.65 12.11
CA ALA A 287 -18.41 -23.88 11.89
C ALA A 287 -19.40 -23.76 10.73
N SER A 288 -19.72 -22.53 10.32
CA SER A 288 -20.67 -22.24 9.26
C SER A 288 -20.13 -21.26 8.22
N TYR A 289 -20.75 -21.25 7.04
CA TYR A 289 -20.47 -20.25 6.00
C TYR A 289 -20.65 -18.82 6.51
N VAL A 290 -21.64 -18.59 7.39
CA VAL A 290 -21.90 -17.27 7.97
C VAL A 290 -20.77 -16.83 8.88
N ASP A 291 -20.21 -17.75 9.68
CA ASP A 291 -19.06 -17.45 10.55
C ASP A 291 -17.83 -17.06 9.71
N SER A 292 -17.54 -17.83 8.65
CA SER A 292 -16.45 -17.50 7.72
C SER A 292 -16.67 -16.15 7.03
N LEU A 293 -17.92 -15.82 6.67
CA LEU A 293 -18.29 -14.56 6.05
C LEU A 293 -18.10 -13.37 6.99
N VAL A 294 -18.53 -13.50 8.25
CA VAL A 294 -18.35 -12.48 9.29
C VAL A 294 -16.87 -12.26 9.58
N LEU A 295 -16.07 -13.32 9.66
CA LEU A 295 -14.62 -13.21 9.89
C LEU A 295 -13.89 -12.62 8.69
N ALA A 296 -14.28 -12.94 7.45
CA ALA A 296 -13.76 -12.32 6.24
C ALA A 296 -14.10 -10.82 6.18
N LEU A 297 -15.33 -10.44 6.54
CA LEU A 297 -15.75 -9.05 6.65
C LEU A 297 -14.92 -8.30 7.70
N LEU A 298 -14.78 -8.87 8.90
CA LEU A 298 -14.01 -8.31 10.01
C LEU A 298 -12.55 -8.11 9.61
N TYR A 299 -11.94 -9.14 9.02
CA TYR A 299 -10.58 -9.09 8.50
C TYR A 299 -10.40 -7.95 7.51
N GLY A 300 -11.27 -7.85 6.49
CA GLY A 300 -11.15 -6.80 5.48
C GLY A 300 -11.30 -5.39 6.09
N VAL A 301 -12.29 -5.18 6.97
CA VAL A 301 -12.47 -3.89 7.65
C VAL A 301 -11.23 -3.50 8.47
N SER A 302 -10.68 -4.42 9.25
CA SER A 302 -9.53 -4.14 10.11
C SER A 302 -8.22 -3.98 9.31
N ALA A 303 -8.01 -4.82 8.29
CA ALA A 303 -6.84 -4.81 7.42
C ALA A 303 -6.76 -3.53 6.56
N GLY A 304 -7.88 -3.09 5.97
CA GLY A 304 -7.92 -1.88 5.15
C GLY A 304 -7.75 -0.61 5.98
N SER A 305 -8.33 -0.61 7.18
CA SER A 305 -8.15 0.48 8.15
C SER A 305 -6.70 0.60 8.60
N PHE A 306 -6.03 -0.53 8.88
CA PHE A 306 -4.61 -0.53 9.26
C PHE A 306 -3.73 0.15 8.21
N ALA A 307 -3.85 -0.24 6.94
CA ALA A 307 -2.97 0.28 5.88
C ALA A 307 -3.05 1.81 5.78
N THR A 308 -4.25 2.36 5.92
CA THR A 308 -4.48 3.82 5.92
C THR A 308 -3.84 4.52 7.11
N VAL A 309 -4.02 3.96 8.32
CA VAL A 309 -3.52 4.55 9.55
C VAL A 309 -1.98 4.42 9.64
N ALA A 310 -1.39 3.33 9.16
CA ALA A 310 0.05 3.08 9.18
C ALA A 310 0.86 4.19 8.49
N PHE A 311 0.50 4.55 7.24
CA PHE A 311 1.15 5.66 6.54
C PHE A 311 0.83 7.04 7.15
N GLY A 312 -0.30 7.17 7.86
CA GLY A 312 -0.65 8.37 8.61
C GLY A 312 0.22 8.59 9.86
N VAL A 313 0.55 7.52 10.58
CA VAL A 313 1.36 7.53 11.81
C VAL A 313 2.85 7.72 11.52
N LEU A 314 3.35 7.20 10.38
CA LEU A 314 4.77 7.25 10.03
C LEU A 314 5.43 8.65 10.21
N PRO A 315 4.86 9.76 9.68
CA PRO A 315 5.42 11.09 9.94
C PRO A 315 5.37 11.56 11.40
N GLU A 316 4.50 11.01 12.25
CA GLU A 316 4.51 11.28 13.70
C GLU A 316 5.68 10.59 14.41
N ILE A 317 6.21 9.50 13.83
CA ILE A 317 7.36 8.76 14.37
C ILE A 317 8.69 9.41 13.96
N VAL A 318 8.87 9.69 12.66
CA VAL A 318 10.18 10.12 12.10
C VAL A 318 10.29 11.62 11.85
N GLY A 319 9.16 12.32 11.88
CA GLY A 319 9.02 13.72 11.47
C GLY A 319 8.78 13.88 9.96
N VAL A 320 8.13 14.98 9.58
CA VAL A 320 7.75 15.26 8.18
C VAL A 320 8.96 15.36 7.24
N ALA A 321 10.12 15.80 7.75
CA ALA A 321 11.35 15.94 6.94
C ALA A 321 11.91 14.60 6.46
N ARG A 322 11.79 13.54 7.27
CA ARG A 322 12.35 12.21 6.96
C ARG A 322 11.32 11.21 6.47
N VAL A 323 10.05 11.61 6.36
CA VAL A 323 8.93 10.70 6.05
C VAL A 323 9.07 10.04 4.67
N VAL A 324 9.62 10.74 3.68
CA VAL A 324 9.81 10.19 2.33
C VAL A 324 10.78 9.02 2.36
N ASN A 325 11.96 9.20 2.96
CA ASN A 325 12.93 8.13 3.07
C ASN A 325 12.45 6.98 3.99
N ALA A 326 11.78 7.32 5.10
CA ALA A 326 11.19 6.33 6.00
C ALA A 326 10.11 5.47 5.32
N THR A 327 9.34 6.05 4.38
CA THR A 327 8.32 5.31 3.62
C THR A 327 8.95 4.20 2.79
N GLY A 328 10.03 4.49 2.07
CA GLY A 328 10.73 3.50 1.26
C GLY A 328 11.35 2.38 2.10
N LEU A 329 12.05 2.74 3.19
CA LEU A 329 12.65 1.75 4.10
C LEU A 329 11.61 0.87 4.81
N CYS A 330 10.44 1.43 5.16
CA CYS A 330 9.34 0.67 5.75
C CYS A 330 8.75 -0.34 4.75
N LEU A 331 8.52 0.07 3.49
CA LEU A 331 8.06 -0.83 2.43
C LEU A 331 9.06 -1.96 2.15
N MET A 332 10.36 -1.66 2.15
CA MET A 332 11.39 -2.69 2.02
C MET A 332 11.30 -3.73 3.16
N ALA A 333 11.11 -3.28 4.41
CA ALA A 333 10.93 -4.18 5.55
C ALA A 333 9.64 -5.03 5.40
N MET A 334 8.54 -4.44 4.92
CA MET A 334 7.31 -5.17 4.61
C MET A 334 7.52 -6.25 3.54
N SER A 335 8.37 -6.00 2.53
CA SER A 335 8.68 -6.98 1.50
C SER A 335 9.31 -8.25 2.06
N VAL A 336 10.20 -8.12 3.05
CA VAL A 336 10.89 -9.27 3.65
C VAL A 336 9.87 -10.20 4.32
N GLY A 337 8.92 -9.63 5.09
CA GLY A 337 7.84 -10.41 5.70
C GLY A 337 6.89 -11.01 4.67
N GLY A 338 6.45 -10.19 3.71
CA GLY A 338 5.51 -10.62 2.66
C GLY A 338 6.05 -11.71 1.74
N LEU A 339 7.37 -11.75 1.50
CA LEU A 339 8.01 -12.81 0.70
C LEU A 339 8.07 -14.14 1.47
N LEU A 340 8.23 -14.11 2.80
CA LEU A 340 8.31 -15.32 3.62
C LEU A 340 6.92 -15.91 3.93
N GLY A 341 5.88 -15.08 4.01
CA GLY A 341 4.53 -15.48 4.43
C GLY A 341 3.88 -16.57 3.56
N PRO A 342 3.60 -16.33 2.27
CA PRO A 342 2.93 -17.31 1.41
C PRO A 342 3.70 -18.63 1.22
N PRO A 343 5.04 -18.65 1.00
CA PRO A 343 5.79 -19.90 0.95
C PRO A 343 5.74 -20.70 2.25
N LEU A 344 5.83 -20.01 3.41
CA LEU A 344 5.68 -20.66 4.70
C LEU A 344 4.27 -21.25 4.86
N SER A 345 3.24 -20.52 4.44
CA SER A 345 1.85 -21.02 4.43
C SER A 345 1.67 -22.24 3.53
N GLY A 346 2.24 -22.22 2.33
CA GLY A 346 2.23 -23.37 1.42
C GLY A 346 2.90 -24.60 2.03
N PHE A 347 4.10 -24.44 2.59
CA PHE A 347 4.82 -25.52 3.27
C PHE A 347 4.04 -26.11 4.45
N LEU A 348 3.39 -25.26 5.25
CA LEU A 348 2.53 -25.71 6.35
C LEU A 348 1.32 -26.52 5.84
N ARG A 349 0.74 -26.13 4.71
CA ARG A 349 -0.33 -26.89 4.07
C ARG A 349 0.16 -28.25 3.59
N ASP A 350 1.35 -28.32 2.98
CA ASP A 350 1.88 -29.58 2.45
C ASP A 350 2.10 -30.63 3.55
N ILE A 351 2.52 -30.19 4.75
CA ILE A 351 2.71 -31.09 5.90
C ILE A 351 1.37 -31.48 6.56
N THR A 352 0.44 -30.52 6.69
CA THR A 352 -0.78 -30.71 7.50
C THR A 352 -1.99 -31.15 6.70
N GLY A 353 -1.95 -31.05 5.37
CA GLY A 353 -3.06 -31.34 4.46
C GLY A 353 -4.17 -30.28 4.43
N ASN A 354 -4.10 -29.22 5.24
CA ASN A 354 -5.11 -28.16 5.29
C ASN A 354 -4.48 -26.77 5.55
N PHE A 355 -5.28 -25.70 5.55
CA PHE A 355 -4.80 -24.34 5.80
C PHE A 355 -4.99 -23.85 7.24
N THR A 356 -5.47 -24.70 8.16
CA THR A 356 -5.73 -24.29 9.56
C THR A 356 -4.47 -23.74 10.22
N VAL A 357 -3.36 -24.48 10.15
CA VAL A 357 -2.08 -24.04 10.74
C VAL A 357 -1.55 -22.79 10.04
N SER A 358 -1.78 -22.63 8.74
CA SER A 358 -1.43 -21.42 8.00
C SER A 358 -2.12 -20.17 8.53
N PHE A 359 -3.44 -20.24 8.78
CA PHE A 359 -4.19 -19.12 9.34
C PHE A 359 -3.81 -18.84 10.79
N LEU A 360 -3.52 -19.88 11.59
CA LEU A 360 -3.05 -19.70 12.96
C LEU A 360 -1.69 -19.02 13.02
N VAL A 361 -0.72 -19.46 12.21
CA VAL A 361 0.61 -18.86 12.13
C VAL A 361 0.54 -17.43 11.58
N GLY A 362 -0.26 -17.19 10.53
CA GLY A 362 -0.50 -15.85 10.00
C GLY A 362 -1.11 -14.92 11.04
N GLY A 363 -2.16 -15.36 11.75
CA GLY A 363 -2.78 -14.60 12.84
C GLY A 363 -1.82 -14.32 14.00
N ALA A 364 -0.97 -15.28 14.36
CA ALA A 364 0.05 -15.10 15.39
C ALA A 364 1.08 -14.04 15.00
N PHE A 365 1.60 -14.05 13.77
CA PHE A 365 2.51 -13.01 13.27
C PHE A 365 1.88 -11.61 13.32
N VAL A 366 0.61 -11.50 12.90
CA VAL A 366 -0.12 -10.24 12.96
C VAL A 366 -0.31 -9.78 14.40
N LEU A 367 -0.66 -10.65 15.35
CA LEU A 367 -0.75 -10.29 16.77
C LEU A 367 0.61 -9.94 17.38
N SER A 368 1.68 -10.62 17.01
CA SER A 368 3.04 -10.23 17.41
C SER A 368 3.39 -8.82 16.93
N ALA A 369 2.97 -8.43 15.72
CA ALA A 369 3.11 -7.06 15.25
C ALA A 369 2.36 -6.05 16.16
N SER A 370 1.14 -6.38 16.61
CA SER A 370 0.40 -5.53 17.57
C SER A 370 1.17 -5.32 18.87
N LEU A 371 1.79 -6.39 19.40
CA LEU A 371 2.62 -6.30 20.61
C LEU A 371 3.84 -5.40 20.40
N VAL A 372 4.47 -5.48 19.23
CA VAL A 372 5.59 -4.58 18.88
C VAL A 372 5.11 -3.13 18.78
N PHE A 373 3.92 -2.89 18.21
CA PHE A 373 3.37 -1.54 18.10
C PHE A 373 3.02 -0.90 19.45
N LEU A 374 2.84 -1.67 20.53
CA LEU A 374 2.71 -1.12 21.90
C LEU A 374 3.98 -0.41 22.36
N ALA A 375 5.15 -0.78 21.83
CA ALA A 375 6.43 -0.15 22.15
C ALA A 375 6.62 1.20 21.43
N LEU A 376 5.67 1.64 20.60
CA LEU A 376 5.75 2.93 19.94
C LEU A 376 5.69 4.07 20.98
N PRO A 377 6.59 5.06 20.89
CA PRO A 377 6.69 6.13 21.89
C PRO A 377 5.42 6.98 22.00
N THR A 378 4.63 7.06 20.92
CA THR A 378 3.36 7.79 20.88
C THR A 378 2.21 7.06 21.59
N PHE A 379 2.33 5.75 21.88
CA PHE A 379 1.24 4.94 22.44
C PHE A 379 0.84 5.38 23.86
N PHE A 380 1.83 5.60 24.73
CA PHE A 380 1.65 5.99 26.14
C PHE A 380 1.54 7.49 26.38
N THR A 381 1.66 8.31 25.34
CA THR A 381 1.43 9.75 25.49
C THR A 381 -0.04 9.99 25.88
N GLY A 382 -0.27 10.81 26.91
CA GLY A 382 -1.63 11.20 27.28
C GLY A 382 -2.28 12.03 26.17
N CYS A 383 -3.60 11.95 26.00
CA CYS A 383 -4.36 12.86 25.15
C CYS A 383 -4.28 14.29 25.73
N ARG A 384 -3.16 14.98 25.59
CA ARG A 384 -3.10 16.42 25.83
C ARG A 384 -3.72 17.12 24.62
N GLY A 385 -5.03 17.32 24.68
CA GLY A 385 -5.77 17.93 23.58
C GLY A 385 -7.27 18.12 23.79
N CYS A 386 -7.73 18.39 25.02
CA CYS A 386 -9.00 19.06 25.31
C CYS A 386 -8.84 19.84 26.62
N GLY A 387 -8.81 21.17 26.55
CA GLY A 387 -8.71 22.06 27.72
C GLY A 387 -7.37 22.80 27.78
N GLY A 388 -7.43 24.13 27.69
CA GLY A 388 -6.28 25.01 27.56
C GLY A 388 -5.41 25.18 28.81
N SER A 389 -4.34 25.95 28.58
CA SER A 389 -3.35 26.51 29.49
C SER A 389 -2.00 25.78 29.51
N GLY A 390 -1.04 26.45 28.85
CA GLY A 390 0.33 26.02 28.64
C GLY A 390 1.02 26.71 27.45
N ALA A 391 0.63 27.95 27.10
CA ALA A 391 1.53 28.87 26.43
C ALA A 391 2.59 29.28 27.48
N THR A 392 3.89 29.30 27.22
CA THR A 392 4.57 30.16 26.25
C THR A 392 6.03 29.69 26.08
N ALA A 393 6.57 29.87 24.86
CA ALA A 393 8.00 29.82 24.48
C ALA A 393 8.48 28.62 23.62
N ARG A 394 7.85 28.37 22.46
CA ARG A 394 8.53 28.00 21.19
C ARG A 394 7.50 27.71 20.09
N ALA A 395 7.12 28.74 19.32
CA ALA A 395 6.64 28.63 17.93
C ALA A 395 6.02 29.97 17.48
N LYS A 396 6.85 30.99 17.25
CA LYS A 396 6.52 32.00 16.22
C LYS A 396 7.18 31.52 14.94
N GLY A 397 6.41 30.87 14.07
CA GLY A 397 6.91 30.38 12.80
C GLY A 397 5.99 29.34 12.18
N GLU A 398 4.73 29.69 11.93
CA GLU A 398 3.93 28.91 10.97
C GLU A 398 4.65 28.92 9.62
N PRO A 399 4.92 27.76 8.99
CA PRO A 399 5.55 27.72 7.69
C PRO A 399 4.52 28.11 6.63
N LYS A 400 4.51 29.39 6.25
CA LYS A 400 3.85 29.86 5.02
C LYS A 400 4.47 29.15 3.82
N ALA A 401 3.64 28.48 3.02
CA ALA A 401 4.03 27.97 1.71
C ALA A 401 4.33 29.15 0.78
N LEU A 402 5.53 29.22 0.22
CA LEU A 402 5.87 30.15 -0.85
C LEU A 402 5.93 29.39 -2.17
N MET A 403 5.22 29.90 -3.18
CA MET A 403 5.36 29.44 -4.56
C MET A 403 6.73 29.84 -5.11
N VAL A 404 7.27 28.99 -5.98
CA VAL A 404 8.55 29.11 -6.68
C VAL A 404 8.65 30.49 -7.38
N PRO A 405 9.73 31.27 -7.18
CA PRO A 405 9.96 32.49 -7.94
C PRO A 405 10.42 32.12 -9.36
N GLY A 406 9.63 32.51 -10.37
CA GLY A 406 9.94 32.20 -11.76
C GLY A 406 8.97 32.76 -12.79
N THR A 407 8.30 33.88 -12.54
CA THR A 407 7.64 34.70 -13.58
C THR A 407 7.69 36.15 -13.13
N GLY A 408 8.48 36.98 -13.83
CA GLY A 408 8.58 38.41 -13.54
C GLY A 408 7.30 39.15 -13.93
N SER A 409 6.50 39.53 -12.95
CA SER A 409 5.64 40.75 -12.95
C SER A 409 4.89 40.83 -11.61
N PRO A 410 4.73 42.04 -11.02
CA PRO A 410 4.03 42.20 -9.75
C PRO A 410 2.52 42.29 -10.00
N LEU A 411 1.72 41.45 -9.34
CA LEU A 411 0.27 41.63 -9.26
C LEU A 411 -0.16 41.74 -7.79
N ALA A 412 -1.01 42.73 -7.57
CA ALA A 412 -1.38 43.35 -6.30
C ALA A 412 -1.81 42.36 -5.21
N SER A 413 -1.41 42.67 -3.98
CA SER A 413 -1.86 42.02 -2.75
C SER A 413 -3.38 42.22 -2.55
N VAL A 414 -4.14 41.14 -2.62
CA VAL A 414 -5.52 41.10 -2.08
C VAL A 414 -5.44 40.63 -0.62
N PRO A 415 -5.99 41.37 0.37
CA PRO A 415 -5.96 40.93 1.75
C PRO A 415 -6.96 39.80 1.99
N LEU A 416 -6.48 38.64 2.43
CA LEU A 416 -7.31 37.56 2.97
C LEU A 416 -7.84 37.99 4.35
N THR A 417 -9.01 38.62 4.37
CA THR A 417 -9.88 38.69 5.55
C THR A 417 -11.09 37.79 5.31
N SER A 418 -11.35 36.93 6.30
CA SER A 418 -12.60 36.22 6.61
C SER A 418 -13.43 35.64 5.43
N LYS A 419 -13.48 34.31 5.35
CA LYS A 419 -14.73 33.53 5.37
C LYS A 419 -14.42 32.03 5.37
N CYS A 420 -14.31 31.48 6.58
CA CYS A 420 -14.68 30.10 6.87
C CYS A 420 -16.15 30.12 7.29
N SER A 421 -17.05 29.79 6.37
CA SER A 421 -18.36 29.18 6.67
C SER A 421 -19.00 28.81 5.33
N GLU A 422 -19.45 27.56 5.21
CA GLU A 422 -20.33 27.00 4.15
C GLU A 422 -19.62 26.73 2.81
N ILE A 423 -19.18 25.49 2.57
CA ILE A 423 -19.90 24.33 2.00
C ILE A 423 -18.95 23.13 2.02
#